data_AF-A0A3D0KQ78-F1
#
_entry.id   AF-A0A3D0KQ78-F1
#
_cell.length_a   1.000
_cell.length_b   1.000
_cell.length_c   1.000
_cell.angle_alpha   90.00
_cell.angle_beta   90.00
_cell.angle_gamma   90.00
#
_symmetry.space_group_name_H-M   'P 1'
#
loop_
_entity.id
_entity.type
_entity.pdbx_description
1 polymer ?
#
loop_
_entity_poly.entity_id
_entity_poly.type
_entity_poly.pdbx_seq_one_letter_code
_entity_poly.pdbx_strand_id
1 'polypeptide(L)'
;MSSDAPETAARPLIRNLRLGLLTVAWGAALVTILSGQAHGITATCGAAALGLFILLTLPRLRRDSLIILAMLGVVMLFILDDVPSLEDMTRGGERVLIFAALLPTMALVRATAMTMPSVHATQERLGRLPAVASAGGLQLAAHVFGGIINTGAFALLSAA
;
A
#
# COMPACT_ATOMS: atom_id res chain seq x y z
N MET A 1 -21.55 10.05 -35.57
CA MET A 1 -20.72 8.83 -35.62
C MET A 1 -19.49 9.09 -34.75
N SER A 2 -19.27 8.22 -33.76
CA SER A 2 -18.04 8.07 -32.95
C SER A 2 -17.59 9.22 -32.04
N SER A 3 -17.84 9.10 -30.73
CA SER A 3 -16.81 9.20 -29.66
C SER A 3 -17.47 9.32 -28.27
N ASP A 4 -18.03 8.24 -27.72
CA ASP A 4 -18.43 8.22 -26.29
C ASP A 4 -18.40 6.82 -25.63
N ALA A 5 -17.88 5.80 -26.31
CA ALA A 5 -18.06 4.40 -25.88
C ALA A 5 -16.87 3.68 -25.19
N PRO A 6 -15.60 4.12 -25.15
CA PRO A 6 -14.55 3.34 -24.49
C PRO A 6 -14.37 3.64 -22.98
N GLU A 7 -14.81 4.80 -22.49
CA GLU A 7 -14.44 5.25 -21.14
C GLU A 7 -15.22 4.58 -20.01
N THR A 8 -16.42 4.08 -20.30
CA THR A 8 -17.35 3.50 -19.31
C THR A 8 -17.03 2.04 -18.98
N ALA A 9 -16.55 1.25 -19.94
CA ALA A 9 -16.22 -0.17 -19.77
C ALA A 9 -14.83 -0.42 -19.15
N ALA A 10 -13.87 0.48 -19.39
CA ALA A 10 -12.51 0.33 -18.88
C ALA A 10 -12.43 0.49 -17.34
N ARG A 11 -13.26 1.36 -16.76
CA ARG A 11 -13.28 1.63 -15.31
C ARG A 11 -13.62 0.40 -14.45
N PRO A 12 -14.70 -0.37 -14.72
CA PRO A 12 -14.99 -1.59 -13.97
C PRO A 12 -13.95 -2.70 -14.23
N LEU A 13 -13.42 -2.81 -15.45
CA LEU A 13 -12.38 -3.79 -15.79
C LEU A 13 -11.11 -3.57 -14.96
N ILE A 14 -10.58 -2.34 -14.94
CA ILE A 14 -9.38 -1.99 -14.14
C ILE A 14 -9.63 -2.20 -12.65
N ARG A 15 -10.84 -1.89 -12.16
CA ARG A 15 -11.21 -2.15 -10.77
C ARG A 15 -11.15 -3.64 -10.45
N ASN A 16 -11.76 -4.48 -11.28
CA ASN A 16 -11.81 -5.92 -11.05
C ASN A 16 -10.42 -6.56 -11.19
N LEU A 17 -9.62 -6.11 -12.16
CA LEU A 17 -8.23 -6.53 -12.32
C LEU A 17 -7.40 -6.21 -11.08
N ARG A 18 -7.49 -4.99 -10.55
CA ARG A 18 -6.80 -4.59 -9.32
C ARG A 18 -7.22 -5.45 -8.13
N LEU A 19 -8.52 -5.73 -7.98
CA LEU A 19 -9.01 -6.61 -6.93
C LEU A 19 -8.45 -8.03 -7.10
N GLY A 20 -8.47 -8.57 -8.32
CA GLY A 20 -7.88 -9.89 -8.62
C GLY A 20 -6.39 -9.95 -8.27
N LEU A 21 -5.60 -8.98 -8.71
CA LEU A 21 -4.17 -8.88 -8.39
C LEU A 21 -3.92 -8.80 -6.88
N LEU A 22 -4.74 -8.02 -6.17
CA LEU A 22 -4.65 -7.88 -4.72
C LEU A 22 -4.96 -9.20 -4.00
N THR A 23 -5.99 -9.91 -4.45
CA THR A 23 -6.36 -11.23 -3.91
C THR A 23 -5.27 -12.26 -4.16
N VAL A 24 -4.64 -12.25 -5.35
CA VAL A 24 -3.51 -13.12 -5.67
C VAL A 24 -2.31 -12.80 -4.80
N ALA A 25 -1.94 -11.53 -4.68
CA ALA A 25 -0.84 -11.09 -3.82
C ALA A 25 -1.07 -11.47 -2.36
N TRP A 26 -2.30 -11.30 -1.86
CA TRP A 26 -2.69 -11.69 -0.51
C TRP A 26 -2.59 -13.21 -0.30
N GLY A 27 -3.16 -14.01 -1.21
CA GLY A 27 -3.13 -15.47 -1.11
C GLY A 27 -1.71 -16.02 -1.17
N ALA A 28 -0.89 -15.49 -2.08
CA ALA A 28 0.53 -15.81 -2.17
C ALA A 28 1.27 -15.47 -0.88
N ALA A 29 1.08 -14.26 -0.34
CA ALA A 29 1.69 -13.85 0.92
C ALA A 29 1.30 -14.77 2.08
N LEU A 30 0.02 -15.17 2.18
CA LEU A 30 -0.45 -16.08 3.22
C LEU A 30 0.23 -17.45 3.11
N VAL A 31 0.30 -18.02 1.91
CA VAL A 31 0.98 -19.31 1.69
C VAL A 31 2.47 -19.23 2.03
N THR A 32 3.17 -18.20 1.54
CA THR A 32 4.58 -17.93 1.83
C THR A 32 4.85 -17.87 3.34
N ILE A 33 4.00 -17.16 4.10
CA ILE A 33 4.13 -17.04 5.56
C ILE A 33 3.84 -18.38 6.26
N LEU A 34 2.75 -19.07 5.90
CA LEU A 34 2.35 -20.33 6.53
C LEU A 34 3.33 -21.47 6.26
N SER A 35 3.93 -21.50 5.08
CA SER A 35 4.94 -22.49 4.71
C SER A 35 6.33 -22.17 5.26
N GLY A 36 6.53 -20.99 5.87
CA GLY A 36 7.84 -20.54 6.35
C GLY A 36 8.88 -20.35 5.23
N GLN A 37 8.44 -20.31 3.97
CA GLN A 37 9.34 -20.18 2.81
C GLN A 37 9.35 -18.73 2.36
N ALA A 38 10.38 -17.99 2.78
CA ALA A 38 10.51 -16.57 2.46
C ALA A 38 10.76 -16.28 0.96
N HIS A 39 11.24 -17.27 0.20
CA HIS A 39 11.54 -17.16 -1.23
C HIS A 39 11.00 -18.38 -1.98
N GLY A 40 10.69 -18.20 -3.27
CA GLY A 40 10.21 -19.26 -4.15
C GLY A 40 9.10 -18.79 -5.09
N ILE A 41 8.65 -19.68 -5.96
CA ILE A 41 7.71 -19.33 -7.06
C ILE A 41 6.46 -18.62 -6.54
N THR A 42 5.89 -19.07 -5.43
CA THR A 42 4.71 -18.43 -4.81
C THR A 42 5.00 -17.00 -4.37
N ALA A 43 6.15 -16.77 -3.72
CA ALA A 43 6.56 -15.45 -3.27
C ALA A 43 6.83 -14.53 -4.48
N THR A 44 7.54 -15.01 -5.49
CA THR A 44 7.81 -14.24 -6.71
C THR A 44 6.53 -13.86 -7.46
N CYS A 45 5.60 -14.80 -7.61
CA CYS A 45 4.28 -14.55 -8.20
C CYS A 45 3.47 -13.53 -7.40
N GLY A 46 3.49 -13.65 -6.06
CA GLY A 46 2.85 -12.68 -5.17
C GLY A 46 3.45 -11.29 -5.31
N ALA A 47 4.77 -11.19 -5.30
CA ALA A 47 5.51 -9.93 -5.43
C ALA A 47 5.23 -9.25 -6.78
N ALA A 48 5.21 -10.03 -7.87
CA ALA A 48 4.84 -9.54 -9.19
C ALA A 48 3.38 -9.04 -9.24
N ALA A 49 2.44 -9.79 -8.67
CA ALA A 49 1.03 -9.38 -8.59
C ALA A 49 0.87 -8.09 -7.75
N LEU A 50 1.59 -7.97 -6.65
CA LEU A 50 1.60 -6.77 -5.80
C LEU A 50 2.21 -5.57 -6.54
N GLY A 51 3.34 -5.76 -7.23
CA GLY A 51 3.99 -4.74 -8.04
C GLY A 51 3.06 -4.22 -9.14
N LEU A 52 2.39 -5.13 -9.86
CA LEU A 52 1.41 -4.75 -10.89
C LEU A 52 0.19 -4.04 -10.29
N PHE A 53 -0.30 -4.47 -9.13
CA PHE A 53 -1.35 -3.77 -8.40
C PHE A 53 -0.95 -2.33 -8.04
N ILE A 54 0.27 -2.12 -7.55
CA ILE A 54 0.82 -0.80 -7.22
C ILE A 54 0.90 0.06 -8.48
N LEU A 55 1.44 -0.48 -9.57
CA LEU A 55 1.58 0.23 -10.84
C LEU A 55 0.23 0.68 -11.40
N LEU A 56 -0.80 -0.17 -11.32
CA LEU A 56 -2.18 0.17 -11.72
C LEU A 56 -2.87 1.15 -10.75
N THR A 57 -2.38 1.27 -9.51
CA THR A 57 -2.93 2.17 -8.50
C THR A 57 -2.28 3.55 -8.53
N LEU A 58 -1.00 3.64 -8.92
CA LEU A 58 -0.22 4.87 -8.94
C LEU A 58 -0.95 6.05 -9.64
N PRO A 59 -1.48 5.90 -10.87
CA PRO A 59 -2.10 7.01 -11.59
C PRO A 59 -3.38 7.55 -10.94
N ARG A 60 -3.95 6.81 -9.96
CA ARG A 60 -5.16 7.18 -9.23
C ARG A 60 -4.87 7.93 -7.93
N LEU A 61 -3.60 8.03 -7.53
CA LEU A 61 -3.21 8.81 -6.36
C LEU A 61 -3.40 10.30 -6.61
N ARG A 62 -3.57 11.07 -5.52
CA ARG A 62 -3.62 12.54 -5.60
C ARG A 62 -2.27 13.04 -6.11
N ARG A 63 -2.26 14.13 -6.87
CA ARG A 63 -1.03 14.72 -7.42
C ARG A 63 -0.01 15.04 -6.32
N ASP A 64 -0.46 15.56 -5.18
CA ASP A 64 0.41 15.83 -4.03
C ASP A 64 1.12 14.57 -3.53
N SER A 65 0.41 13.44 -3.47
CA SER A 65 0.99 12.15 -3.08
C SER A 65 1.99 11.63 -4.11
N LEU A 66 1.72 11.84 -5.40
CA LEU A 66 2.66 11.48 -6.47
C LEU A 66 3.94 12.32 -6.40
N ILE A 67 3.84 13.61 -6.08
CA ILE A 67 5.00 14.48 -5.88
C ILE A 67 5.84 13.98 -4.69
N ILE A 68 5.22 13.66 -3.56
CA ILE A 68 5.93 13.11 -2.39
C ILE A 68 6.63 11.81 -2.76
N LEU A 69 5.94 10.90 -3.47
CA LEU A 69 6.53 9.63 -3.89
C LEU A 69 7.69 9.82 -4.87
N ALA A 70 7.57 10.76 -5.80
CA ALA A 70 8.64 11.10 -6.74
C ALA A 70 9.85 11.68 -6.02
N MET A 71 9.64 12.58 -5.05
CA MET A 71 10.73 13.10 -4.20
C MET A 71 11.43 11.98 -3.43
N LEU A 72 10.67 11.04 -2.85
CA LEU A 72 11.23 9.89 -2.15
C LEU A 72 12.04 8.99 -3.11
N GLY A 73 11.56 8.80 -4.33
CA GLY A 73 12.29 8.08 -5.39
C GLY A 73 13.60 8.77 -5.77
N VAL A 74 13.62 10.10 -5.87
CA VAL A 74 14.86 10.86 -6.12
C VAL A 74 15.84 10.70 -4.97
N VAL A 75 15.38 10.81 -3.73
CA VAL A 75 16.24 10.57 -2.54
C VAL A 75 16.81 9.15 -2.56
N MET A 76 15.98 8.16 -2.90
CA MET A 76 16.44 6.77 -3.03
C MET A 76 17.56 6.63 -4.07
N LEU A 77 17.46 7.30 -5.22
CA LEU A 77 18.51 7.28 -6.25
C LEU A 77 19.83 7.90 -5.77
N PHE A 78 19.79 8.88 -4.87
CA PHE A 78 21.02 9.44 -4.27
C PHE A 78 21.64 8.54 -3.21
N ILE A 79 20.84 7.69 -2.56
CA ILE A 79 21.30 6.76 -1.52
C ILE A 79 21.89 5.50 -2.15
N LEU A 80 21.41 5.10 -3.32
CA LEU A 80 21.80 3.86 -3.97
C LEU A 80 23.11 4.05 -4.74
N ASP A 81 24.10 3.21 -4.44
CA ASP A 81 25.38 3.21 -5.14
C ASP A 81 25.26 2.73 -6.60
N ASP A 82 24.26 1.88 -6.89
CA ASP A 82 23.96 1.38 -8.23
C ASP A 82 22.46 1.11 -8.42
N VAL A 83 22.01 1.06 -9.67
CA VAL A 83 20.61 0.76 -10.03
C VAL A 83 20.33 -0.72 -9.76
N PRO A 84 19.30 -1.07 -8.95
CA PRO A 84 19.08 -2.44 -8.55
C PRO A 84 18.60 -3.25 -9.75
N SER A 85 19.05 -4.50 -9.84
CA SER A 85 18.58 -5.40 -10.88
C SER A 85 17.10 -5.76 -10.68
N LEU A 86 16.45 -6.26 -11.73
CA LEU A 86 15.08 -6.76 -11.61
C LEU A 86 14.98 -7.89 -10.57
N GLU A 87 16.03 -8.70 -10.44
CA GLU A 87 16.11 -9.76 -9.44
C GLU A 87 16.14 -9.17 -8.01
N ASP A 88 16.95 -8.14 -7.76
CA ASP A 88 17.02 -7.46 -6.47
C ASP A 88 15.68 -6.81 -6.10
N MET A 89 15.02 -6.19 -7.09
CA MET A 89 13.66 -5.66 -6.92
C MET A 89 12.66 -6.77 -6.55
N THR A 90 12.72 -7.93 -7.20
CA THR A 90 11.82 -9.05 -6.88
C THR A 90 12.07 -9.60 -5.48
N ARG A 91 13.33 -9.78 -5.07
CA ARG A 91 13.68 -10.19 -3.70
C ARG A 91 13.21 -9.18 -2.65
N GLY A 92 13.34 -7.89 -2.95
CA GLY A 92 12.77 -6.82 -2.11
C GLY A 92 11.24 -6.93 -2.03
N GLY A 93 10.58 -7.16 -3.17
CA GLY A 93 9.13 -7.36 -3.25
C GLY A 93 8.64 -8.57 -2.46
N GLU A 94 9.38 -9.68 -2.46
CA GLU A 94 9.06 -10.89 -1.68
C GLU A 94 9.04 -10.58 -0.17
N ARG A 95 9.98 -9.75 0.33
CA ARG A 95 9.97 -9.29 1.74
C ARG A 95 8.79 -8.39 2.05
N VAL A 96 8.35 -7.58 1.09
CA VAL A 96 7.21 -6.66 1.24
C VAL A 96 5.86 -7.39 1.27
N LEU A 97 5.78 -8.65 0.82
CA LEU A 97 4.52 -9.40 0.78
C LEU A 97 3.80 -9.53 2.13
N ILE A 98 4.54 -9.47 3.24
CA ILE A 98 3.94 -9.42 4.58
C ILE A 98 2.91 -8.29 4.72
N PHE A 99 3.14 -7.13 4.10
CA PHE A 99 2.17 -6.04 4.10
C PHE A 99 0.91 -6.40 3.31
N ALA A 100 1.05 -7.13 2.21
CA ALA A 100 -0.10 -7.62 1.43
C ALA A 100 -0.96 -8.60 2.25
N ALA A 101 -0.35 -9.45 3.08
CA ALA A 101 -1.07 -10.33 4.01
C ALA A 101 -1.90 -9.54 5.03
N LEU A 102 -1.44 -8.35 5.43
CA LEU A 102 -2.10 -7.50 6.42
C LEU A 102 -3.21 -6.61 5.84
N LEU A 103 -3.29 -6.42 4.51
CA LEU A 103 -4.28 -5.54 3.89
C LEU A 103 -5.73 -5.89 4.25
N PRO A 104 -6.17 -7.16 4.26
CA PRO A 104 -7.53 -7.50 4.67
C PRO A 104 -7.81 -7.18 6.14
N THR A 105 -6.81 -7.27 7.02
CA THR A 105 -6.98 -6.91 8.43
C THR A 105 -7.25 -5.41 8.58
N MET A 106 -6.54 -4.57 7.81
CA MET A 106 -6.82 -3.13 7.76
C MET A 106 -8.22 -2.85 7.20
N ALA A 107 -8.63 -3.57 6.16
CA ALA A 107 -9.97 -3.43 5.59
C ALA A 107 -11.06 -3.83 6.59
N LEU A 108 -10.86 -4.92 7.33
CA LEU A 108 -11.77 -5.39 8.37
C LEU A 108 -11.83 -4.41 9.53
N VAL A 109 -10.69 -4.00 10.10
CA VAL A 109 -10.63 -3.02 11.20
C VAL A 109 -11.31 -1.73 10.79
N ARG A 110 -11.07 -1.23 9.56
CA ARG A 110 -11.75 -0.07 9.02
C ARG A 110 -13.26 -0.30 8.89
N ALA A 111 -13.68 -1.43 8.33
CA ALA A 111 -15.11 -1.74 8.19
C ALA A 111 -15.82 -1.77 9.53
N THR A 112 -15.22 -2.40 10.54
CA THR A 112 -15.73 -2.44 11.92
C THR A 112 -15.72 -1.05 12.57
N ALA A 113 -14.65 -0.27 12.42
CA ALA A 113 -14.58 1.08 12.97
C ALA A 113 -15.70 1.98 12.40
N MET A 114 -16.02 1.83 11.11
CA MET A 114 -17.09 2.60 10.46
C MET A 114 -18.51 2.26 10.95
N THR A 115 -18.71 1.17 11.71
CA THR A 115 -20.01 0.86 12.33
C THR A 115 -20.13 1.42 13.75
N MET A 116 -19.04 1.89 14.36
CA MET A 116 -19.02 2.34 15.76
C MET A 116 -19.45 3.81 15.92
N PRO A 117 -20.46 4.11 16.76
CA PRO A 117 -20.91 5.50 17.00
C PRO A 117 -19.81 6.42 17.57
N SER A 118 -18.91 5.88 18.37
CA SER A 118 -17.78 6.63 18.95
C SER A 118 -16.80 7.14 17.88
N VAL A 119 -16.61 6.38 16.80
CA VAL A 119 -15.76 6.78 15.67
C VAL A 119 -16.42 7.92 14.90
N HIS A 120 -17.72 7.84 14.63
CA HIS A 120 -18.49 8.92 13.99
C HIS A 120 -18.46 10.21 14.79
N ALA A 121 -18.72 10.13 16.10
CA ALA A 121 -18.65 11.29 16.99
C ALA A 121 -17.26 11.93 17.02
N THR A 122 -16.21 11.11 16.93
CA THR A 122 -14.82 11.60 16.87
C THR A 122 -14.53 12.29 15.53
N GLN A 123 -14.94 11.69 14.40
CA GLN A 123 -14.78 12.29 13.07
C GLN A 123 -15.53 13.62 12.95
N GLU A 124 -16.74 13.71 13.49
CA GLU A 124 -17.52 14.94 13.49
C GLU A 124 -16.84 16.05 14.31
N ARG A 125 -16.33 15.73 15.49
CA ARG A 125 -15.58 16.68 16.33
C ARG A 125 -14.30 17.15 15.64
N LEU A 126 -13.54 16.25 15.03
CA LEU A 126 -12.33 16.59 14.26
C LEU A 126 -12.66 17.46 13.05
N GLY A 127 -13.76 17.17 12.35
CA GLY A 127 -14.23 17.96 11.20
C GLY A 127 -14.64 19.39 11.55
N ARG A 128 -14.97 19.66 12.82
CA ARG A 128 -15.32 21.01 13.31
C ARG A 128 -14.10 21.80 13.81
N LEU A 129 -12.91 21.20 13.90
CA LEU A 129 -11.72 21.91 14.37
C LEU A 129 -11.23 22.93 13.34
N PRO A 130 -10.74 24.11 13.78
CA PRO A 130 -10.05 25.05 12.90
C PRO A 130 -8.87 24.37 12.20
N ALA A 131 -8.63 24.68 10.92
CA ALA A 131 -7.59 24.04 10.11
C ALA A 131 -6.18 24.11 10.73
N VAL A 132 -5.87 25.20 11.44
CA VAL A 132 -4.59 25.38 12.17
C VAL A 132 -4.46 24.38 13.33
N ALA A 133 -5.55 24.04 14.01
CA ALA A 133 -5.55 23.07 15.11
C ALA A 133 -5.56 21.61 14.62
N SER A 134 -6.20 21.33 13.49
CA SER A 134 -6.25 19.95 12.95
C SER A 134 -4.94 19.55 12.25
N ALA A 135 -4.24 20.50 11.63
CA ALA A 135 -2.98 20.25 10.91
C ALA A 135 -1.90 19.66 11.82
N GLY A 136 -1.71 20.22 13.02
CA GLY A 136 -0.75 19.70 13.99
C GLY A 136 -1.07 18.28 14.48
N GLY A 137 -2.36 17.99 14.70
CA GLY A 137 -2.82 16.65 15.07
C GLY A 137 -2.62 15.62 13.96
N LEU A 138 -2.92 15.98 12.71
CA LEU A 138 -2.67 15.11 11.55
C LEU A 138 -1.17 14.84 11.35
N GLN A 139 -0.32 15.85 11.55
CA GLN A 139 1.12 15.70 11.40
C GLN A 139 1.72 14.78 12.48
N LEU A 140 1.29 14.92 13.73
CA LEU A 140 1.69 14.01 14.81
C LEU A 140 1.20 12.58 14.54
N ALA A 141 -0.05 12.40 14.11
CA ALA A 141 -0.57 11.11 13.73
C ALA A 141 0.26 10.48 12.60
N ALA A 142 0.61 11.26 11.57
CA ALA A 142 1.46 10.81 10.48
C ALA A 142 2.85 10.37 10.96
N HIS A 143 3.49 11.11 11.86
CA HIS A 143 4.78 10.72 12.44
C HIS A 143 4.70 9.44 13.27
N VAL A 144 3.65 9.30 14.11
CA VAL A 144 3.47 8.09 14.93
C VAL A 144 3.21 6.87 14.05
N PHE A 145 2.30 6.96 13.08
CA PHE A 145 2.04 5.85 12.15
C PHE A 145 3.28 5.52 11.32
N GLY A 146 4.00 6.53 10.83
CA GLY A 146 5.26 6.34 10.13
C GLY A 146 6.30 5.61 11.00
N GLY A 147 6.44 6.00 12.26
CA GLY A 147 7.33 5.34 13.22
C GLY A 147 6.98 3.88 13.48
N ILE A 148 5.69 3.56 13.67
CA ILE A 148 5.22 2.18 13.87
C ILE A 148 5.51 1.32 12.64
N ILE A 149 5.18 1.81 11.43
CA ILE A 149 5.42 1.10 10.17
C ILE A 149 6.91 0.84 10.00
N ASN A 150 7.76 1.85 10.22
CA ASN A 150 9.20 1.75 10.06
C ASN A 150 9.83 0.78 11.08
N THR A 151 9.36 0.81 12.33
CA THR A 151 9.81 -0.12 13.38
C THR A 151 9.46 -1.56 13.02
N GLY A 152 8.23 -1.79 12.53
CA GLY A 152 7.82 -3.10 12.02
C GLY A 152 8.66 -3.56 10.83
N ALA A 153 8.95 -2.67 9.88
CA ALA A 153 9.82 -2.97 8.74
C ALA A 153 11.25 -3.31 9.16
N PHE A 154 11.85 -2.58 10.11
CA PHE A 154 13.19 -2.89 10.62
C PHE A 154 13.26 -4.22 11.37
N ALA A 155 12.24 -4.55 12.17
CA ALA A 155 12.16 -5.85 12.85
C ALA A 155 12.14 -7.00 11.82
N LEU A 156 11.42 -6.83 10.71
CA LEU A 156 11.39 -7.80 9.62
C LEU A 156 12.74 -7.91 8.89
N LEU A 157 13.38 -6.78 8.60
CA LEU A 157 14.70 -6.75 7.97
C LEU A 157 15.81 -7.35 8.86
N SER A 158 15.67 -7.24 10.18
CA SER A 158 16.65 -7.78 11.15
C SER A 158 16.50 -9.28 11.40
N ALA A 159 15.37 -9.88 10.99
CA ALA A 159 15.09 -11.30 11.12
C ALA A 159 15.57 -12.14 9.93
N ALA A 160 16.09 -11.49 8.88
CA ALA A 160 16.64 -12.08 7.65
C ALA A 160 18.17 -12.07 7.66
#